data_AF-A0A1K0HB60-F1
#
_entry.id   AF-A0A1K0HB60-F1
#
_cell.length_a   1.000
_cell.length_b   1.000
_cell.length_c   1.000
_cell.angle_alpha   90.00
_cell.angle_beta   90.00
_cell.angle_gamma   90.00
#
_symmetry.space_group_name_H-M   'P 1'
#
loop_
_entity.id
_entity.type
_entity.pdbx_description
1 polymer ?
#
loop_
_entity_poly.entity_id
_entity_poly.type
_entity_poly.pdbx_seq_one_letter_code
_entity_poly.pdbx_strand_id
1 'polypeptide(L)'
;MAANQGQIWVHRPTTKGTLTIMIGCPTPLIPALHSLLRAMGDRLFHMGEEAGKGNSMGAVNQILCGVHVAAAAEALALASKMGIDKAKALEIVSGSAASSWMSRDRGPRMSEEEPKANSMMPILVKDLGIVADAAREVGAATPLTAAAQQMFVAGVGSGLKSKDDSEVIRVYEAMNGDASRKGSMVGDGERMELGSFCHFCNADVWLQRVSGREMLRRRILY
;
A
#
# COMPACT_ATOMS: atom_id res chain seq x y z
N MET A 1 -6.42 25.05 -32.50
CA MET A 1 -6.15 23.61 -32.41
C MET A 1 -4.96 23.41 -31.48
N ALA A 2 -5.21 23.19 -30.19
CA ALA A 2 -4.13 23.01 -29.21
C ALA A 2 -3.53 21.62 -29.38
N ALA A 3 -2.21 21.56 -29.45
CA ALA A 3 -1.42 20.35 -29.67
C ALA A 3 -1.65 19.34 -28.54
N ASN A 4 -2.38 18.27 -28.85
CA ASN A 4 -2.56 17.12 -27.97
C ASN A 4 -1.32 16.22 -28.10
N GLN A 5 -0.19 16.69 -27.57
CA GLN A 5 1.05 15.92 -27.54
C GLN A 5 0.86 14.77 -26.53
N GLY A 6 1.07 13.54 -27.01
CA GLY A 6 0.89 12.32 -26.23
C GLY A 6 1.59 12.40 -24.87
N GLN A 7 0.90 12.00 -23.81
CA GLN A 7 1.43 12.01 -22.45
C GLN A 7 2.02 10.64 -22.11
N ILE A 8 3.23 10.64 -21.57
CA ILE A 8 4.01 9.46 -21.22
C ILE A 8 4.11 9.35 -19.70
N TRP A 9 3.67 8.22 -19.15
CA TRP A 9 3.81 7.92 -17.72
C TRP A 9 4.84 6.80 -17.50
N VAL A 10 5.66 6.95 -16.46
CA VAL A 10 6.87 6.15 -16.23
C VAL A 10 6.87 5.58 -14.81
N HIS A 11 7.02 4.27 -14.67
CA HIS A 11 7.15 3.59 -13.37
C HIS A 11 8.48 2.84 -13.22
N ARG A 12 9.10 3.03 -12.04
CA ARG A 12 10.41 2.58 -11.51
C ARG A 12 11.53 3.64 -11.54
N PRO A 13 12.38 3.72 -10.50
CA PRO A 13 13.67 4.39 -10.59
C PRO A 13 14.73 3.38 -11.03
N THR A 14 15.35 3.53 -12.21
CA THR A 14 16.65 2.87 -12.45
C THR A 14 17.55 3.64 -13.39
N THR A 15 18.84 3.63 -13.06
CA THR A 15 20.00 3.84 -13.94
C THR A 15 20.16 2.75 -15.02
N LYS A 16 19.18 1.84 -15.18
CA LYS A 16 19.28 0.62 -16.02
C LYS A 16 18.21 0.54 -17.14
N GLY A 17 17.41 1.58 -17.37
CA GLY A 17 16.48 1.62 -18.51
C GLY A 17 15.33 0.60 -18.45
N THR A 18 14.94 0.15 -17.25
CA THR A 18 13.89 -0.88 -17.05
C THR A 18 12.51 -0.30 -16.76
N LEU A 19 12.24 0.88 -17.32
CA LEU A 19 11.00 1.61 -17.13
C LEU A 19 9.83 0.88 -17.79
N THR A 20 8.73 0.81 -17.05
CA THR A 20 7.44 0.47 -17.65
C THR A 20 6.78 1.77 -18.10
N ILE A 21 6.57 1.87 -19.41
CA ILE A 21 6.09 3.07 -20.09
C ILE A 21 4.67 2.82 -20.59
N MET A 22 3.75 3.71 -20.21
CA MET A 22 2.36 3.70 -20.66
C MET A 22 2.12 4.95 -21.52
N ILE A 23 1.70 4.75 -22.76
CA ILE A 23 1.51 5.85 -23.73
C ILE A 23 0.07 5.85 -24.28
N GLY A 24 -0.54 7.03 -24.29
CA GLY A 24 -1.75 7.30 -25.08
C GLY A 24 -1.38 8.21 -26.25
N CYS A 25 -1.44 7.69 -27.47
CA CYS A 25 -1.14 8.44 -28.69
C CYS A 25 -1.74 7.76 -29.93
N PRO A 26 -2.02 8.50 -31.02
CA PRO A 26 -2.45 7.92 -32.29
C PRO A 26 -1.51 6.83 -32.77
N THR A 27 -2.08 5.71 -33.25
CA THR A 27 -1.33 4.54 -33.73
C THR A 27 -0.21 4.87 -34.73
N PRO A 28 -0.39 5.81 -35.68
CA PRO A 28 0.67 6.19 -36.62
C PRO A 28 1.93 6.80 -35.98
N LEU A 29 1.85 7.33 -34.75
CA LEU A 29 2.98 7.93 -34.05
C LEU A 29 3.83 6.91 -33.27
N ILE A 30 3.30 5.71 -33.05
CA ILE A 30 4.00 4.68 -32.26
C ILE A 30 5.36 4.32 -32.86
N PRO A 31 5.52 4.05 -34.18
CA PRO A 31 6.82 3.68 -34.74
C PRO A 31 7.88 4.77 -34.55
N ALA A 32 7.49 6.04 -34.66
CA ALA A 32 8.38 7.18 -34.48
C ALA A 32 8.86 7.33 -33.02
N LEU A 33 7.98 7.03 -32.06
CA LEU A 33 8.28 7.13 -30.63
C LEU A 33 8.95 5.86 -30.08
N HIS A 34 8.78 4.71 -30.74
CA HIS A 34 9.20 3.41 -30.24
C HIS A 34 10.69 3.36 -29.87
N SER A 35 11.57 3.83 -30.74
CA SER A 35 13.02 3.80 -30.50
C SER A 35 13.43 4.63 -29.28
N LEU A 36 12.82 5.81 -29.09
CA LEU A 36 13.09 6.68 -27.95
C LEU A 36 12.57 6.06 -26.64
N LEU A 37 11.34 5.55 -26.66
CA LEU A 37 10.72 4.96 -25.47
C LEU A 37 11.44 3.68 -25.05
N ARG A 38 11.90 2.86 -26.02
CA ARG A 38 12.68 1.65 -25.76
C ARG A 38 14.08 1.91 -25.20
N ALA A 39 14.67 3.06 -25.49
CA ALA A 39 15.94 3.45 -24.87
C ALA A 39 15.78 3.74 -23.36
N MET A 40 14.58 4.14 -22.94
CA MET A 40 14.27 4.46 -21.54
C MET A 40 13.64 3.28 -20.79
N GLY A 41 12.91 2.40 -21.48
CA GLY A 41 12.10 1.35 -20.87
C GLY A 41 12.10 0.01 -21.58
N ASP A 42 12.02 -1.06 -20.80
CA ASP A 42 11.96 -2.44 -21.27
C ASP A 42 10.55 -2.91 -21.62
N ARG A 43 9.52 -2.19 -21.15
CA ARG A 43 8.10 -2.53 -21.34
C ARG A 43 7.32 -1.30 -21.77
N LEU A 44 6.71 -1.39 -22.96
CA LEU A 44 5.89 -0.34 -23.54
C LEU A 44 4.46 -0.84 -23.71
N PHE A 45 3.50 -0.11 -23.15
CA PHE A 45 2.07 -0.37 -23.26
C PHE A 45 1.37 0.80 -23.94
N HIS A 46 0.66 0.51 -25.03
CA HIS A 46 -0.19 1.48 -25.71
C HIS A 46 -1.60 1.41 -25.11
N MET A 47 -2.03 2.50 -24.50
CA MET A 47 -3.29 2.58 -23.73
C MET A 47 -4.45 3.16 -24.56
N GLY A 48 -4.27 3.31 -25.87
CA GLY A 48 -5.25 3.86 -26.81
C GLY A 48 -4.77 5.11 -27.54
N GLU A 49 -5.58 5.58 -28.48
CA GLU A 49 -5.23 6.69 -29.37
C GLU A 49 -5.35 8.07 -28.72
N GLU A 50 -6.16 8.18 -27.68
CA GLU A 50 -6.38 9.40 -26.92
C GLU A 50 -5.18 9.73 -26.02
N ALA A 51 -4.73 10.98 -26.09
CA ALA A 51 -3.78 11.52 -25.11
C ALA A 51 -4.42 11.49 -23.72
N GLY A 52 -3.60 11.21 -22.69
CA GLY A 52 -4.04 11.14 -21.29
C GLY A 52 -4.36 9.73 -20.80
N LYS A 53 -4.64 8.74 -21.67
CA LYS A 53 -4.90 7.34 -21.24
C LYS A 53 -3.72 6.72 -20.49
N GLY A 54 -2.48 7.06 -20.87
CA GLY A 54 -1.28 6.66 -20.13
C GLY A 54 -1.26 7.22 -18.71
N ASN A 55 -1.66 8.48 -18.53
CA ASN A 55 -1.75 9.11 -17.22
C ASN A 55 -2.89 8.51 -16.37
N SER A 56 -4.04 8.21 -16.98
CA SER A 56 -5.15 7.52 -16.30
C SER A 56 -4.74 6.14 -15.78
N MET A 57 -3.99 5.37 -16.57
CA MET A 57 -3.47 4.08 -16.11
C MET A 57 -2.41 4.24 -15.01
N GLY A 58 -1.59 5.29 -15.10
CA GLY A 58 -0.69 5.70 -14.02
C GLY A 58 -1.43 5.96 -12.72
N ALA A 59 -2.55 6.69 -12.77
CA ALA A 59 -3.40 6.95 -11.60
C ALA A 59 -3.96 5.64 -11.00
N VAL A 60 -4.42 4.70 -11.83
CA VAL A 60 -4.85 3.37 -11.36
C VAL A 60 -3.71 2.65 -10.63
N ASN A 61 -2.49 2.71 -11.16
CA ASN A 61 -1.32 2.12 -10.50
C ASN A 61 -1.02 2.80 -9.16
N GLN A 62 -1.15 4.13 -9.08
CA GLN A 62 -0.90 4.87 -7.85
C GLN A 62 -1.87 4.53 -6.71
N ILE A 63 -3.11 4.09 -7.01
CA ILE A 63 -4.02 3.50 -6.00
C ILE A 63 -3.31 2.34 -5.29
N LEU A 64 -2.84 1.36 -6.05
CA LEU A 64 -2.20 0.17 -5.50
C LEU A 64 -0.89 0.50 -4.79
N CYS A 65 -0.12 1.45 -5.32
CA CYS A 65 1.10 1.91 -4.64
C CYS A 65 0.79 2.48 -3.25
N GLY A 66 -0.10 3.46 -3.14
CA GLY A 66 -0.40 4.09 -1.84
C GLY A 66 -1.12 3.15 -0.87
N VAL A 67 -2.12 2.41 -1.35
CA VAL A 67 -2.89 1.49 -0.52
C VAL A 67 -2.02 0.34 0.01
N HIS A 68 -1.14 -0.24 -0.81
CA HIS A 68 -0.26 -1.32 -0.34
C HIS A 68 0.78 -0.85 0.68
N VAL A 69 1.30 0.39 0.57
CA VAL A 69 2.20 0.94 1.62
C VAL A 69 1.43 1.12 2.92
N ALA A 70 0.25 1.76 2.87
CA ALA A 70 -0.57 1.99 4.05
C ALA A 70 -1.00 0.66 4.70
N ALA A 71 -1.45 -0.31 3.91
CA ALA A 71 -1.84 -1.63 4.41
C ALA A 71 -0.65 -2.40 5.00
N ALA A 72 0.54 -2.33 4.39
CA ALA A 72 1.74 -2.95 4.95
C ALA A 72 2.12 -2.31 6.29
N ALA A 73 2.06 -0.98 6.39
CA ALA A 73 2.32 -0.25 7.62
C ALA A 73 1.31 -0.61 8.72
N GLU A 74 0.02 -0.69 8.39
CA GLU A 74 -1.05 -1.11 9.31
C GLU A 74 -0.81 -2.53 9.84
N ALA A 75 -0.52 -3.48 8.95
CA ALA A 75 -0.28 -4.88 9.30
C ALA A 75 0.95 -5.04 10.20
N LEU A 76 2.07 -4.35 9.89
CA LEU A 76 3.29 -4.42 10.70
C LEU A 76 3.13 -3.71 12.05
N ALA A 77 2.43 -2.58 12.10
CA ALA A 77 2.12 -1.90 13.36
C ALA A 77 1.23 -2.77 14.26
N LEU A 78 0.23 -3.47 13.68
CA LEU A 78 -0.60 -4.42 14.41
C LEU A 78 0.23 -5.61 14.91
N ALA A 79 1.09 -6.20 14.07
CA ALA A 79 1.98 -7.28 14.45
C ALA A 79 2.86 -6.87 15.65
N SER A 80 3.45 -5.67 15.60
CA SER A 80 4.23 -5.11 16.71
C SER A 80 3.40 -4.96 17.99
N LYS A 81 2.15 -4.49 17.88
CA LYS A 81 1.24 -4.37 19.03
C LYS A 81 0.88 -5.73 19.64
N MET A 82 0.83 -6.78 18.83
CA MET A 82 0.65 -8.17 19.27
C MET A 82 1.92 -8.81 19.83
N GLY A 83 3.04 -8.07 19.91
CA GLY A 83 4.33 -8.59 20.40
C GLY A 83 5.09 -9.42 19.37
N ILE A 84 4.68 -9.39 18.10
CA ILE A 84 5.38 -10.06 17.00
C ILE A 84 6.45 -9.12 16.44
N ASP A 85 7.64 -9.67 16.22
CA ASP A 85 8.73 -8.93 15.60
C ASP A 85 8.37 -8.49 14.16
N LYS A 86 8.58 -7.21 13.85
CA LYS A 86 8.21 -6.62 12.55
C LYS A 86 8.96 -7.26 11.39
N ALA A 87 10.24 -7.59 11.55
CA ALA A 87 11.04 -8.20 10.49
C ALA A 87 10.56 -9.62 10.17
N LYS A 88 10.26 -10.42 11.20
CA LYS A 88 9.64 -11.75 11.03
C LYS A 88 8.26 -11.67 10.40
N ALA A 89 7.42 -10.73 10.84
CA ALA A 89 6.10 -10.52 10.25
C ALA A 89 6.21 -10.17 8.75
N LEU A 90 7.14 -9.28 8.39
CA LEU A 90 7.41 -8.92 7.01
C LEU A 90 7.91 -10.10 6.19
N GLU A 91 8.79 -10.95 6.73
CA GLU A 91 9.29 -12.16 6.06
C GLU A 91 8.13 -13.10 5.69
N ILE A 92 7.24 -13.38 6.66
CA ILE A 92 6.08 -14.26 6.47
C ILE A 92 5.12 -13.67 5.43
N VAL A 93 4.77 -12.38 5.57
CA VAL A 93 3.86 -11.71 4.64
C VAL A 93 4.46 -11.66 3.24
N SER A 94 5.77 -11.42 3.13
CA SER A 94 6.46 -11.40 1.85
C SER A 94 6.45 -12.77 1.17
N GLY A 95 6.55 -13.88 1.90
CA GLY A 95 6.43 -15.23 1.35
C GLY A 95 5.01 -15.65 0.97
N SER A 96 3.99 -14.91 1.43
CA SER A 96 2.58 -15.27 1.27
C SER A 96 1.93 -14.69 0.01
N ALA A 97 0.71 -15.16 -0.28
CA ALA A 97 -0.15 -14.60 -1.33
C ALA A 97 -0.57 -13.14 -1.08
N ALA A 98 -0.44 -12.64 0.15
CA ALA A 98 -0.71 -11.24 0.50
C ALA A 98 0.44 -10.29 0.15
N SER A 99 1.56 -10.81 -0.38
CA SER A 99 2.72 -10.00 -0.72
C SER A 99 2.46 -9.08 -1.92
N SER A 100 2.94 -7.84 -1.82
CA SER A 100 3.04 -6.92 -2.95
C SER A 100 4.49 -6.48 -3.15
N TRP A 101 4.82 -6.00 -4.35
CA TRP A 101 6.14 -5.40 -4.58
C TRP A 101 6.39 -4.23 -3.62
N MET A 102 5.35 -3.44 -3.35
CA MET A 102 5.45 -2.26 -2.51
C MET A 102 5.69 -2.59 -1.04
N SER A 103 5.07 -3.66 -0.52
CA SER A 103 5.34 -4.14 0.84
C SER A 103 6.76 -4.71 0.97
N ARG A 104 7.28 -5.38 -0.07
CA ARG A 104 8.65 -5.92 -0.07
C ARG A 104 9.71 -4.82 -0.14
N ASP A 105 9.44 -3.75 -0.89
CA ASP A 105 10.38 -2.65 -1.07
C ASP A 105 10.37 -1.65 0.10
N ARG A 106 9.18 -1.30 0.62
CA ARG A 106 9.03 -0.35 1.74
C ARG A 106 9.10 -1.01 3.11
N GLY A 107 8.64 -2.26 3.23
CA GLY A 107 8.55 -2.97 4.50
C GLY A 107 9.85 -3.02 5.31
N PRO A 108 11.04 -3.29 4.72
CA PRO A 108 12.28 -3.33 5.49
C PRO A 108 12.57 -1.99 6.17
N ARG A 109 12.31 -0.89 5.46
CA ARG A 109 12.50 0.48 5.96
C ARG A 109 11.50 0.87 7.06
N MET A 110 10.33 0.23 7.13
CA MET A 110 9.38 0.41 8.24
C MET A 110 9.89 -0.13 9.59
N SER A 111 10.94 -0.95 9.56
CA SER A 111 11.58 -1.49 10.76
C SER A 111 12.86 -0.73 11.16
N GLU A 112 13.33 0.19 10.31
CA GLU A 112 14.49 1.03 10.59
C GLU A 112 14.09 2.25 11.45
N GLU A 113 15.01 2.75 12.28
CA GLU A 113 14.76 3.96 13.07
C GLU A 113 14.81 5.23 12.21
N GLU A 114 15.78 5.31 11.31
CA GLU A 114 15.94 6.45 10.39
C GLU A 114 16.28 5.96 8.96
N PRO A 115 15.29 5.47 8.20
CA PRO A 115 15.52 5.02 6.85
C PRO A 115 15.90 6.18 5.92
N LYS A 116 16.78 5.90 4.96
CA LYS A 116 17.07 6.86 3.89
C LYS A 116 15.82 7.05 3.02
N ALA A 117 15.44 8.32 2.82
CA ALA A 117 14.33 8.67 1.95
C ALA A 117 14.66 8.37 0.49
N ASN A 118 13.99 7.37 -0.09
CA ASN A 118 13.97 7.11 -1.52
C ASN A 118 12.76 7.79 -2.18
N SER A 119 11.67 7.98 -1.42
CA SER A 119 10.45 8.66 -1.84
C SER A 119 9.84 9.34 -0.63
N MET A 120 9.67 10.66 -0.70
CA MET A 120 9.16 11.43 0.44
C MET A 120 7.65 11.24 0.60
N MET A 121 7.18 11.20 1.85
CA MET A 121 5.77 11.06 2.19
C MET A 121 4.80 12.00 1.43
N PRO A 122 5.11 13.30 1.19
CA PRO A 122 4.23 14.20 0.45
C PRO A 122 3.99 13.80 -1.01
N ILE A 123 4.85 12.95 -1.59
CA ILE A 123 4.66 12.45 -2.95
C ILE A 123 3.39 11.60 -3.00
N LEU A 124 3.18 10.70 -2.03
CA LEU A 124 1.97 9.88 -1.98
C LEU A 124 0.73 10.71 -1.61
N VAL A 125 0.87 11.75 -0.78
CA VAL A 125 -0.25 12.69 -0.53
C VAL A 125 -0.73 13.33 -1.83
N LYS A 126 0.20 13.82 -2.65
CA LYS A 126 -0.08 14.45 -3.93
C LYS A 126 -0.65 13.45 -4.94
N ASP A 127 -0.02 12.30 -5.10
CA ASP A 127 -0.42 11.31 -6.10
C ASP A 127 -1.80 10.71 -5.78
N LEU A 128 -2.09 10.39 -4.52
CA LEU A 128 -3.41 9.92 -4.11
C LEU A 128 -4.47 11.02 -4.23
N GLY A 129 -4.07 12.30 -4.11
CA GLY A 129 -4.95 13.44 -4.40
C GLY A 129 -5.34 13.50 -5.88
N ILE A 130 -4.37 13.39 -6.79
CA ILE A 130 -4.61 13.33 -8.25
C ILE A 130 -5.56 12.16 -8.59
N VAL A 131 -5.35 11.01 -7.95
CA VAL A 131 -6.22 9.84 -8.12
C VAL A 131 -7.64 10.11 -7.63
N ALA A 132 -7.80 10.73 -6.45
CA ALA A 132 -9.11 11.04 -5.89
C ALA A 132 -9.88 12.05 -6.77
N ASP A 133 -9.19 13.04 -7.32
CA ASP A 133 -9.78 14.00 -8.25
C ASP A 133 -10.18 13.33 -9.56
N ALA A 134 -9.31 12.51 -10.15
CA ALA A 134 -9.63 11.72 -11.35
C ALA A 134 -10.81 10.77 -11.15
N ALA A 135 -10.91 10.13 -9.98
CA ALA A 135 -12.05 9.28 -9.63
C ALA A 135 -13.36 10.08 -9.55
N ARG A 136 -13.31 11.30 -8.99
CA ARG A 136 -14.47 12.19 -8.89
C ARG A 136 -14.97 12.62 -10.27
N GLU A 137 -14.06 12.94 -11.20
CA GLU A 137 -14.41 13.34 -12.57
C GLU A 137 -15.20 12.27 -13.32
N VAL A 138 -14.91 10.98 -13.06
CA VAL A 138 -15.58 9.85 -13.72
C VAL A 138 -16.68 9.21 -12.87
N GLY A 139 -16.97 9.75 -11.68
CA GLY A 139 -17.97 9.20 -10.77
C GLY A 139 -17.61 7.83 -10.17
N ALA A 140 -16.31 7.51 -10.06
CA ALA A 140 -15.83 6.25 -9.48
C ALA A 140 -15.59 6.38 -7.95
N ALA A 141 -15.87 5.30 -7.22
CA ALA A 141 -15.61 5.23 -5.78
C ALA A 141 -14.19 4.70 -5.49
N THR A 142 -13.43 5.42 -4.66
CA THR A 142 -12.07 5.04 -4.23
C THR A 142 -11.88 5.13 -2.71
N PRO A 143 -12.69 4.42 -1.90
CA PRO A 143 -12.68 4.56 -0.44
C PRO A 143 -11.33 4.19 0.20
N LEU A 144 -10.64 3.17 -0.30
CA LEU A 144 -9.32 2.76 0.20
C LEU A 144 -8.25 3.83 -0.07
N THR A 145 -8.31 4.48 -1.24
CA THR A 145 -7.43 5.60 -1.57
C THR A 145 -7.64 6.76 -0.60
N ALA A 146 -8.89 7.09 -0.29
CA ALA A 146 -9.20 8.15 0.66
C ALA A 146 -8.64 7.83 2.06
N ALA A 147 -8.85 6.61 2.55
CA ALA A 147 -8.29 6.18 3.84
C ALA A 147 -6.76 6.22 3.86
N ALA A 148 -6.11 5.66 2.84
CA ALA A 148 -4.65 5.67 2.73
C ALA A 148 -4.10 7.11 2.66
N GLN A 149 -4.75 8.00 1.89
CA GLN A 149 -4.35 9.40 1.78
C GLN A 149 -4.38 10.10 3.14
N GLN A 150 -5.41 9.86 3.97
CA GLN A 150 -5.49 10.45 5.30
C GLN A 150 -4.32 10.02 6.20
N MET A 151 -3.85 8.79 6.07
CA MET A 151 -2.69 8.32 6.82
C MET A 151 -1.40 9.07 6.45
N PHE A 152 -1.18 9.31 5.16
CA PHE A 152 -0.03 10.09 4.71
C PHE A 152 -0.17 11.58 5.08
N VAL A 153 -1.38 12.15 5.01
CA VAL A 153 -1.65 13.53 5.45
C VAL A 153 -1.38 13.67 6.95
N ALA A 154 -1.82 12.72 7.76
CA ALA A 154 -1.55 12.69 9.20
C ALA A 154 -0.04 12.60 9.48
N GLY A 155 0.70 11.80 8.73
CA GLY A 155 2.16 11.71 8.86
C GLY A 155 2.87 13.02 8.51
N VAL A 156 2.47 13.69 7.42
CA VAL A 156 2.99 15.01 7.07
C VAL A 156 2.68 16.03 8.18
N GLY A 157 1.46 16.02 8.70
CA GLY A 157 1.04 16.87 9.83
C GLY A 157 1.80 16.57 11.13
N SER A 158 2.31 15.35 11.28
CA SER A 158 3.11 14.90 12.43
C SER A 158 4.61 15.15 12.27
N GLY A 159 5.02 15.92 11.26
CA GLY A 159 6.42 16.29 11.04
C GLY A 159 7.23 15.34 10.16
N LEU A 160 6.59 14.34 9.52
CA LEU A 160 7.27 13.35 8.67
C LEU A 160 7.43 13.81 7.20
N LYS A 161 7.28 15.10 6.92
CA LYS A 161 7.30 15.66 5.55
C LYS A 161 8.59 15.34 4.77
N SER A 162 9.74 15.33 5.43
CA SER A 162 11.05 15.03 4.83
C SER A 162 11.47 13.58 4.98
N LYS A 163 10.63 12.73 5.58
CA LYS A 163 10.89 11.32 5.81
C LYS A 163 10.34 10.48 4.65
N ASP A 164 10.81 9.23 4.57
CA ASP A 164 10.36 8.29 3.55
C ASP A 164 8.86 7.98 3.69
N ASP A 165 8.21 7.60 2.59
CA ASP A 165 6.83 7.16 2.60
C ASP A 165 6.61 5.89 3.45
N SER A 166 7.64 5.08 3.70
CA SER A 166 7.59 3.95 4.65
C SER A 166 7.33 4.39 6.09
N GLU A 167 7.72 5.60 6.48
CA GLU A 167 7.54 6.11 7.86
C GLU A 167 6.08 6.39 8.21
N VAL A 168 5.13 6.15 7.28
CA VAL A 168 3.69 6.16 7.61
C VAL A 168 3.34 5.15 8.71
N ILE A 169 4.16 4.11 8.91
CA ILE A 169 4.02 3.18 10.05
C ILE A 169 4.04 3.90 11.41
N ARG A 170 4.78 5.00 11.53
CA ARG A 170 4.84 5.80 12.77
C ARG A 170 3.50 6.41 13.13
N VAL A 171 2.68 6.73 12.13
CA VAL A 171 1.31 7.23 12.34
C VAL A 171 0.45 6.13 12.97
N TYR A 172 0.54 4.91 12.46
CA TYR A 172 -0.17 3.75 13.02
C TYR A 172 0.34 3.38 14.42
N GLU A 173 1.66 3.40 14.64
CA GLU A 173 2.26 3.17 15.95
C GLU A 173 1.77 4.21 16.98
N ALA A 174 1.71 5.49 16.59
CA ALA A 174 1.16 6.55 17.43
C ALA A 174 -0.32 6.33 17.76
N MET A 175 -1.15 5.95 16.77
CA MET A 175 -2.58 5.66 16.97
C MET A 175 -2.81 4.44 17.88
N ASN A 176 -1.96 3.41 17.78
CA ASN A 176 -2.05 2.22 18.63
C ASN A 176 -1.61 2.48 20.08
N GLY A 177 -1.03 3.65 20.36
CA GLY A 177 -0.46 4.00 21.65
C GLY A 177 0.85 3.25 21.93
N ASP A 178 1.83 3.97 22.47
CA ASP A 178 3.19 3.50 22.76
C ASP A 178 3.24 2.06 23.30
N ALA A 179 3.78 1.13 22.50
CA ALA A 179 4.18 -0.20 22.97
C ALA A 179 5.35 -0.12 23.99
N SER A 180 6.00 1.03 24.11
CA SER A 180 7.07 1.32 25.07
C SER A 180 6.57 1.49 26.51
N ARG A 181 5.25 1.69 26.73
CA ARG A 181 4.65 1.66 28.06
C ARG A 181 4.38 0.21 28.47
N LYS A 182 5.45 -0.53 28.82
CA LYS A 182 5.35 -1.86 29.44
C LYS A 182 4.54 -1.77 30.73
N GLY A 183 3.23 -1.99 30.65
CA GLY A 183 2.44 -2.51 31.74
C GLY A 183 2.72 -4.00 31.82
N SER A 184 3.32 -4.45 32.91
CA SER A 184 3.57 -5.86 33.19
C SER A 184 2.26 -6.67 33.10
N MET A 185 2.10 -7.44 32.02
CA MET A 185 1.33 -8.68 32.08
C MET A 185 2.31 -9.84 31.97
N VAL A 186 3.05 -10.05 33.07
CA VAL A 186 3.55 -11.39 33.38
C VAL A 186 2.36 -12.07 34.06
N GLY A 187 1.65 -12.87 33.29
CA GLY A 187 0.68 -13.85 33.77
C GLY A 187 1.20 -15.21 33.37
N ASP A 188 1.30 -16.09 34.36
CA ASP A 188 2.05 -17.34 34.37
C ASP A 188 1.73 -18.33 33.24
N GLY A 189 2.73 -19.18 33.00
CA GLY A 189 2.79 -20.07 31.85
C GLY A 189 1.69 -21.09 31.75
N GLU A 190 1.22 -21.28 30.52
CA GLU A 190 0.86 -22.60 30.00
C GLU A 190 1.53 -22.79 28.63
N ARG A 191 2.33 -23.84 28.57
CA ARG A 191 3.10 -24.27 27.40
C ARG A 191 2.11 -24.93 26.44
N MET A 192 1.69 -24.25 25.36
CA MET A 192 0.97 -24.93 24.28
C MET A 192 1.98 -25.67 23.40
N GLU A 193 1.92 -27.00 23.43
CA GLU A 193 2.64 -27.87 22.51
C GLU A 193 2.21 -27.57 21.07
N LEU A 194 3.19 -27.21 20.23
CA LEU A 194 3.02 -27.04 18.78
C LEU A 194 2.90 -28.41 18.12
N GLY A 195 1.71 -29.01 18.22
CA GLY A 195 1.28 -30.13 17.39
C GLY A 195 0.79 -29.61 16.03
N SER A 196 1.59 -29.87 14.99
CA SER A 196 1.25 -29.95 13.56
C SER A 196 -0.04 -29.25 13.09
N PHE A 197 0.07 -28.07 12.49
CA PHE A 197 -1.01 -27.46 11.69
C PHE A 197 -0.47 -26.77 10.44
N CYS A 198 0.06 -27.57 9.50
CA CYS A 198 0.15 -27.20 8.09
C CYS A 198 -1.02 -27.82 7.33
N HIS A 199 -2.23 -27.32 7.56
CA HIS A 199 -3.37 -27.55 6.67
C HIS A 199 -4.54 -26.64 7.09
N PHE A 200 -4.66 -25.44 6.52
CA PHE A 200 -5.96 -24.89 6.08
C PHE A 200 -5.84 -23.42 5.62
N CYS A 201 -5.87 -23.24 4.30
CA CYS A 201 -6.70 -22.20 3.71
C CYS A 201 -8.17 -22.50 4.05
N ASN A 202 -8.84 -21.73 4.90
CA ASN A 202 -10.26 -21.38 4.72
C ASN A 202 -10.72 -20.31 5.72
N ALA A 203 -11.48 -19.34 5.22
CA ALA A 203 -11.90 -18.11 5.89
C ALA A 203 -13.00 -18.30 6.97
N ASP A 204 -13.50 -19.52 7.18
CA ASP A 204 -14.72 -19.77 7.98
C ASP A 204 -14.48 -19.88 9.50
N VAL A 205 -13.24 -20.08 9.95
CA VAL A 205 -12.94 -20.25 11.39
C VAL A 205 -12.77 -18.90 12.12
N TRP A 206 -12.46 -17.83 11.38
CA TRP A 206 -12.26 -16.50 11.97
C TRP A 206 -13.59 -15.86 12.42
N LEU A 207 -14.67 -16.08 11.69
CA LEU A 207 -16.02 -15.54 11.99
C LEU A 207 -16.67 -16.16 13.23
N GLN A 208 -16.34 -17.41 13.59
CA GLN A 208 -16.89 -18.04 14.80
C GLN A 208 -16.20 -17.60 16.09
N ARG A 209 -14.95 -17.10 16.02
CA ARG A 209 -14.18 -16.71 17.21
C ARG A 209 -14.35 -15.24 17.62
N VAL A 210 -14.87 -14.39 16.73
CA VAL A 210 -15.24 -13.00 17.01
C VAL A 210 -16.70 -12.87 17.51
N SER A 211 -17.53 -13.91 17.32
CA SER A 211 -18.95 -13.92 17.72
C SER A 211 -19.24 -14.51 19.12
N GLY A 212 -18.22 -14.94 19.87
CA GLY A 212 -18.37 -15.68 21.13
C GLY A 212 -18.34 -14.84 22.40
N ARG A 213 -19.35 -13.99 22.64
CA ARG A 213 -19.73 -13.58 24.01
C ARG A 213 -21.25 -13.52 24.12
N GLU A 214 -21.81 -14.65 24.54
CA GLU A 214 -23.24 -14.89 24.69
C GLU A 214 -23.68 -14.52 26.11
N MET A 215 -24.62 -13.58 26.27
CA MET A 215 -25.63 -13.60 27.35
C MET A 215 -26.59 -12.39 27.23
N LEU A 216 -27.80 -12.62 26.71
CA LEU A 216 -29.00 -12.63 27.55
C LEU A 216 -30.20 -13.18 26.75
N ARG A 217 -30.57 -14.42 27.03
CA ARG A 217 -31.92 -14.92 26.77
C ARG A 217 -32.88 -14.23 27.75
N ARG A 218 -33.87 -13.49 27.25
CA ARG A 218 -35.22 -13.51 27.82
C ARG A 218 -36.25 -13.50 26.70
N ARG A 219 -37.01 -14.60 26.65
CA ARG A 219 -38.34 -14.72 26.03
C ARG A 219 -39.20 -13.51 26.39
N ILE A 220 -40.05 -13.06 25.45
CA ILE A 220 -41.52 -13.04 25.59
C ILE A 220 -42.11 -12.83 24.18
N LEU A 221 -43.19 -13.56 23.95
CA LEU A 221 -44.05 -13.62 22.77
C LEU A 221 -44.61 -12.24 22.37
N TYR A 222 -44.59 -11.90 21.07
CA TYR A 222 -45.71 -11.89 20.12
C TYR A 222 -45.19 -11.41 18.76
#